data_AF-A0A948JGA9-F1
#
_entry.id   AF-A0A948JGA9-F1
#
_cell.length_a   1.000
_cell.length_b   1.000
_cell.length_c   1.000
_cell.angle_alpha   90.00
_cell.angle_beta   90.00
_cell.angle_gamma   90.00
#
_symmetry.space_group_name_H-M   'P 1'
#
loop_
_entity.id
_entity.type
_entity.pdbx_description
1 polymer ?
#
loop_
_entity_poly.entity_id
_entity_poly.type
_entity_poly.pdbx_seq_one_letter_code
_entity_poly.pdbx_strand_id
1 'polypeptide(L)'
;MRVLVVAAHPDDEVLGVGGTIAWHAARGDTTYIFIPGVGRSEDTGATPDEIAALHDTAREVARYLGAFFVDEGSFTLPDNQLDTVSLLDVAKLVGDAVRHVRPDVVYTHHAHDLNVDHRRIHEAV
;
A
#
# COMPACT_ATOMS: atom_id res chain seq x y z
N MET A 1 11.93 -14.59 -6.44
CA MET A 1 10.69 -14.66 -5.66
C MET A 1 9.78 -13.51 -6.07
N ARG A 2 8.48 -13.61 -5.79
CA ARG A 2 7.52 -12.52 -5.92
C ARG A 2 7.21 -11.98 -4.53
N VAL A 3 7.40 -10.69 -4.32
CA VAL A 3 7.18 -10.03 -3.03
C VAL A 3 6.07 -9.01 -3.19
N LEU A 4 5.09 -9.02 -2.28
CA LEU A 4 4.05 -7.99 -2.23
C LEU A 4 4.19 -7.20 -0.94
N VAL A 5 4.27 -5.88 -1.04
CA VAL A 5 4.15 -4.96 0.09
C VAL A 5 2.74 -4.39 0.07
N VAL A 6 2.00 -4.61 1.16
CA VAL A 6 0.68 -4.04 1.39
C VAL A 6 0.81 -2.99 2.49
N ALA A 7 0.73 -1.73 2.09
CA ALA A 7 0.86 -0.57 2.96
C ALA A 7 -0.44 0.23 2.95
N ALA A 8 -0.74 0.99 4.00
CA ALA A 8 -2.05 1.65 4.13
C ALA A 8 -2.06 2.95 3.32
N HIS A 9 -1.01 3.75 3.47
CA HIS A 9 -0.89 5.08 2.88
C HIS A 9 0.39 5.22 2.03
N PRO A 10 0.45 6.18 1.10
CA PRO A 10 1.68 6.52 0.39
C PRO A 10 2.74 7.08 1.34
N ASP A 11 3.84 6.36 1.52
CA ASP A 11 5.02 6.61 2.37
C ASP A 11 5.33 5.42 3.30
N ASP A 12 4.29 4.74 3.79
CA ASP A 12 4.37 3.58 4.67
C ASP A 12 5.25 2.46 4.10
N GLU A 13 5.19 2.24 2.78
CA GLU A 13 5.99 1.21 2.12
C GLU A 13 7.49 1.53 2.20
N VAL A 14 7.83 2.82 2.16
CA VAL A 14 9.20 3.31 2.27
C VAL A 14 9.66 3.29 3.72
N LEU A 15 8.86 3.86 4.63
CA LEU A 15 9.16 3.97 6.05
C LEU A 15 9.21 2.61 6.75
N GLY A 16 8.31 1.71 6.38
CA GLY A 16 8.24 0.36 6.93
C GLY A 16 9.32 -0.56 6.37
N VAL A 17 9.34 -0.76 5.05
CA VAL A 17 10.18 -1.80 4.42
C VAL A 17 10.92 -1.33 3.15
N GLY A 18 11.12 -0.02 2.94
CA GLY A 18 11.75 0.51 1.73
C GLY A 18 13.14 -0.05 1.44
N GLY A 19 13.95 -0.21 2.48
CA GLY A 19 15.26 -0.86 2.37
C GLY A 19 15.17 -2.34 1.97
N THR A 20 14.16 -3.06 2.46
CA THR A 20 13.88 -4.45 2.12
C THR A 20 13.38 -4.60 0.68
N ILE A 21 12.54 -3.68 0.20
CA ILE A 21 12.11 -3.60 -1.20
C ILE A 21 13.32 -3.47 -2.12
N ALA A 22 14.17 -2.47 -1.87
CA ALA A 22 15.38 -2.24 -2.65
C ALA A 22 16.35 -3.44 -2.59
N TRP A 23 16.45 -4.10 -1.44
CA TRP A 23 17.27 -5.30 -1.26
C TRP A 23 16.75 -6.50 -2.09
N HIS A 24 15.43 -6.72 -2.11
CA HIS A 24 14.82 -7.75 -2.96
C HIS A 24 15.05 -7.45 -4.44
N ALA A 25 14.81 -6.20 -4.87
CA ALA A 25 15.04 -5.78 -6.25
C ALA A 25 16.51 -5.99 -6.69
N ALA A 26 17.47 -5.62 -5.84
CA ALA A 26 18.90 -5.81 -6.11
C ALA A 26 19.32 -7.29 -6.25
N ARG A 27 18.54 -8.23 -5.73
CA ARG A 27 18.78 -9.68 -5.79
C ARG A 27 18.02 -10.37 -6.94
N GLY A 28 17.25 -9.60 -7.72
CA GLY A 28 16.47 -10.12 -8.84
C GLY A 28 15.10 -10.67 -8.45
N ASP A 29 14.62 -10.38 -7.23
CA ASP A 29 13.22 -10.67 -6.86
C ASP A 29 12.29 -9.63 -7.51
N THR A 30 11.08 -10.06 -7.87
CA THR A 30 10.05 -9.18 -8.43
C THR A 30 9.19 -8.64 -7.29
N THR A 31 9.34 -7.36 -6.99
CA THR A 31 8.64 -6.71 -5.87
C THR A 31 7.47 -5.88 -6.38
N TYR A 32 6.37 -5.91 -5.63
CA TYR A 32 5.14 -5.19 -5.90
C TYR A 32 4.75 -4.37 -4.68
N ILE A 33 4.18 -3.19 -4.90
CA ILE A 33 3.65 -2.30 -3.86
C ILE A 33 2.17 -2.07 -4.15
N PHE A 34 1.33 -2.27 -3.12
CA PHE A 34 -0.11 -2.03 -3.15
C PHE A 34 -0.50 -1.12 -1.99
N ILE A 35 -1.22 -0.03 -2.30
CA ILE A 35 -1.59 1.01 -1.34
C ILE A 35 -3.08 1.37 -1.55
N PRO A 36 -4.00 0.82 -0.75
CA PRO A 36 -5.43 1.02 -0.96
C PRO A 36 -5.93 2.37 -0.45
N GLY A 37 -5.26 2.99 0.54
CA GLY A 37 -5.66 4.28 1.11
C GLY A 37 -5.25 5.45 0.21
N VAL A 38 -6.12 6.47 0.09
CA VAL A 38 -5.87 7.66 -0.73
C VAL A 38 -4.72 8.54 -0.22
N GLY A 39 -4.33 8.42 1.05
CA GLY A 39 -3.22 9.12 1.70
C GLY A 39 -3.49 10.59 2.07
N ARG A 40 -4.40 11.25 1.35
CA ARG A 40 -4.92 12.59 1.68
C ARG A 40 -6.39 12.68 1.30
N SER A 41 -7.16 13.46 2.05
CA SER A 41 -8.59 13.67 1.80
C SER A 41 -8.92 15.14 1.54
N GLU A 42 -9.89 15.39 0.66
CA GLU A 42 -10.50 16.72 0.47
C GLU A 42 -11.11 17.26 1.78
N ASP A 43 -11.60 16.38 2.65
CA ASP A 43 -12.12 16.75 3.99
C ASP A 43 -11.04 17.39 4.88
N THR A 44 -9.77 17.08 4.60
CA THR A 44 -8.60 17.64 5.30
C THR A 44 -8.00 18.85 4.57
N GLY A 45 -8.66 19.32 3.50
CA GLY A 45 -8.27 20.50 2.72
C GLY A 45 -7.28 20.22 1.59
N ALA A 46 -7.03 18.96 1.23
CA ALA A 46 -6.24 18.62 0.05
C ALA A 46 -7.07 18.86 -1.22
N THR A 47 -6.46 19.44 -2.24
CA THR A 47 -7.08 19.59 -3.56
C THR A 47 -6.98 18.29 -4.37
N PRO A 48 -7.87 18.06 -5.35
CA PRO A 48 -7.77 16.91 -6.26
C PRO A 48 -6.40 16.82 -6.96
N ASP A 49 -5.80 17.96 -7.33
CA ASP A 49 -4.49 18.02 -7.97
C ASP A 49 -3.36 17.59 -7.02
N GLU A 50 -3.44 17.95 -5.73
CA GLU A 50 -2.46 17.49 -4.72
C GLU A 50 -2.58 15.99 -4.46
N ILE A 51 -3.81 15.45 -4.45
CA ILE A 51 -4.06 14.01 -4.29
C ILE A 51 -3.50 13.26 -5.50
N ALA A 52 -3.80 13.73 -6.72
CA ALA A 52 -3.26 13.12 -7.95
C ALA A 52 -1.72 13.17 -7.98
N ALA A 53 -1.12 14.30 -7.60
CA ALA A 53 0.33 14.44 -7.53
C ALA A 53 0.96 13.47 -6.50
N LEU A 54 0.29 13.22 -5.37
CA LEU A 54 0.73 12.22 -4.39
C LEU A 54 0.69 10.80 -4.98
N HIS A 55 -0.38 10.44 -5.70
CA HIS A 55 -0.50 9.12 -6.33
C HIS A 55 0.57 8.90 -7.41
N ASP A 56 0.87 9.93 -8.20
CA ASP A 56 1.95 9.88 -9.18
C ASP A 56 3.32 9.76 -8.52
N THR A 57 3.53 10.46 -7.40
CA THR A 57 4.74 10.33 -6.59
C THR A 57 4.90 8.91 -6.05
N ALA A 58 3.84 8.28 -5.53
CA ALA A 58 3.89 6.90 -5.04
C ALA A 58 4.31 5.89 -6.14
N ARG A 59 3.76 6.06 -7.36
CA ARG A 59 4.18 5.25 -8.52
C ARG A 59 5.63 5.49 -8.90
N GLU A 60 6.10 6.73 -8.82
CA GLU A 60 7.49 7.08 -9.10
C GLU A 60 8.45 6.48 -8.08
N VAL A 61 8.12 6.57 -6.78
CA VAL A 61 8.87 5.96 -5.68
C VAL A 61 8.98 4.44 -5.88
N ALA A 62 7.89 3.75 -6.25
CA ALA A 62 7.95 2.33 -6.56
C ALA A 62 8.98 2.02 -7.65
N ARG A 63 9.03 2.80 -8.73
CA ARG A 63 10.03 2.66 -9.80
C ARG A 63 11.45 2.91 -9.27
N TYR A 64 11.64 3.93 -8.44
CA TYR A 64 12.94 4.22 -7.81
C TYR A 64 13.44 3.07 -6.93
N LEU A 65 12.53 2.38 -6.24
CA LEU A 65 12.85 1.21 -5.42
C LEU A 65 13.03 -0.08 -6.23
N GLY A 66 12.81 -0.06 -7.55
CA GLY A 66 12.86 -1.25 -8.40
C GLY A 66 11.65 -2.18 -8.24
N ALA A 67 10.50 -1.63 -7.83
CA ALA A 67 9.25 -2.34 -7.65
C ALA A 67 8.19 -1.92 -8.67
N PHE A 68 7.20 -2.79 -8.87
CA PHE A 68 5.99 -2.50 -9.65
C PHE A 68 4.89 -1.96 -8.73
N PHE A 69 4.22 -0.89 -9.14
CA PHE A 69 3.04 -0.40 -8.43
C PHE A 69 1.79 -1.15 -8.91
N VAL A 70 0.93 -1.57 -7.98
CA VAL A 70 -0.35 -2.23 -8.28
C VAL A 70 -1.45 -1.17 -8.30
N ASP A 71 -1.83 -0.71 -9.49
CA ASP A 71 -2.84 0.35 -9.65
C ASP A 71 -4.26 -0.11 -9.35
N GLU A 72 -4.63 -1.33 -9.73
CA GLU A 72 -6.00 -1.84 -9.56
C GLU A 72 -6.34 -1.99 -8.08
N GLY A 73 -7.35 -1.24 -7.61
CA GLY A 73 -7.78 -1.20 -6.22
C GLY A 73 -6.98 -0.24 -5.31
N SER A 74 -5.88 0.35 -5.79
CA SER A 74 -5.12 1.35 -5.03
C SER A 74 -5.86 2.68 -4.97
N PHE A 75 -5.64 3.43 -3.90
CA PHE A 75 -6.23 4.76 -3.67
C PHE A 75 -7.77 4.79 -3.74
N THR A 76 -8.43 3.75 -3.24
CA THR A 76 -9.90 3.61 -3.26
C THR A 76 -10.53 3.72 -1.88
N LEU A 77 -9.73 3.60 -0.82
CA LEU A 77 -10.19 3.62 0.56
C LEU A 77 -9.91 4.97 1.23
N PRO A 78 -10.79 5.40 2.16
CA PRO A 78 -10.64 6.68 2.85
C PRO A 78 -9.40 6.70 3.74
N ASP A 79 -8.78 7.87 3.84
CA ASP A 79 -7.60 8.10 4.66
C ASP A 79 -7.96 8.28 6.15
N ASN A 80 -7.20 7.63 7.03
CA ASN A 80 -7.33 7.64 8.50
C ASN A 80 -8.73 7.25 9.01
N GLN A 81 -9.46 6.46 8.23
CA GLN A 81 -10.87 6.11 8.48
C GLN A 81 -11.20 4.68 8.05
N LEU A 82 -10.23 3.76 7.95
CA LEU A 82 -10.50 2.38 7.53
C LEU A 82 -11.35 1.59 8.54
N ASP A 83 -11.51 2.07 9.78
CA ASP A 83 -12.47 1.52 10.73
C ASP A 83 -13.94 1.81 10.38
N THR A 84 -14.18 2.74 9.44
CA THR A 84 -15.51 2.98 8.85
C THR A 84 -15.82 2.03 7.69
N VAL A 85 -14.81 1.35 7.14
CA VAL A 85 -14.93 0.37 6.06
C VAL A 85 -15.03 -1.03 6.67
N SER A 86 -15.89 -1.88 6.11
CA SER A 86 -15.99 -3.26 6.59
C SER A 86 -14.68 -4.02 6.35
N LEU A 87 -14.20 -4.77 7.35
CA LEU A 87 -12.98 -5.57 7.21
C LEU A 87 -13.06 -6.52 6.01
N LEU A 88 -14.26 -7.04 5.69
CA LEU A 88 -14.48 -7.90 4.53
C LEU A 88 -14.16 -7.19 3.21
N ASP A 89 -14.51 -5.91 3.08
CA ASP A 89 -14.26 -5.16 1.84
C ASP A 89 -12.79 -4.76 1.70
N VAL A 90 -12.12 -4.42 2.81
CA VAL A 90 -10.66 -4.24 2.84
C VAL A 90 -9.96 -5.56 2.44
N ALA A 91 -10.37 -6.69 3.03
CA ALA A 91 -9.80 -8.01 2.75
C ALA A 91 -10.03 -8.47 1.30
N LYS A 92 -11.16 -8.09 0.66
CA LYS A 92 -11.37 -8.36 -0.77
C LYS A 92 -10.35 -7.64 -1.64
N LEU A 93 -10.11 -6.35 -1.39
CA LEU A 93 -9.12 -5.56 -2.15
C LEU A 93 -7.71 -6.14 -2.00
N VAL A 94 -7.30 -6.44 -0.76
CA VAL A 94 -6.01 -7.12 -0.51
C VAL A 94 -5.97 -8.49 -1.20
N GLY A 95 -7.06 -9.26 -1.11
CA GLY A 95 -7.19 -10.56 -1.77
C GLY A 95 -7.15 -10.49 -3.30
N ASP A 96 -7.66 -9.44 -3.92
CA ASP A 96 -7.53 -9.16 -5.35
C ASP A 96 -6.06 -8.91 -5.72
N ALA A 97 -5.36 -8.04 -4.96
CA ALA A 97 -3.93 -7.77 -5.16
C ALA A 97 -3.08 -9.05 -4.98
N VAL A 98 -3.36 -9.86 -3.95
CA VAL A 98 -2.70 -11.15 -3.71
C VAL A 98 -2.98 -12.14 -4.86
N ARG A 99 -4.21 -12.20 -5.39
CA ARG A 99 -4.53 -13.07 -6.54
C ARG A 99 -3.86 -12.62 -7.83
N HIS A 100 -3.77 -11.31 -8.05
CA HIS A 100 -3.08 -10.74 -9.20
C HIS A 100 -1.56 -11.01 -9.13
N VAL A 101 -0.95 -10.74 -7.97
CA VAL A 101 0.50 -10.82 -7.77
C VAL A 101 0.96 -12.25 -7.48
N ARG A 102 0.17 -13.13 -6.87
CA ARG A 102 0.58 -14.47 -6.41
C ARG A 102 1.97 -14.43 -5.71
N PRO A 103 2.12 -13.64 -4.63
CA PRO A 103 3.41 -13.47 -3.97
C PRO A 103 3.85 -14.73 -3.20
N ASP A 104 5.16 -14.92 -3.08
CA ASP A 104 5.78 -15.88 -2.17
C ASP A 104 5.88 -15.32 -0.73
N VAL A 105 6.01 -13.99 -0.62
CA VAL A 105 6.14 -13.25 0.65
C VAL A 105 5.28 -12.00 0.62
N VAL A 106 4.59 -11.72 1.72
CA VAL A 106 3.88 -10.46 1.94
C VAL A 106 4.51 -9.70 3.11
N TYR A 107 4.80 -8.41 2.91
CA TYR A 107 5.13 -7.48 3.98
C TYR A 107 3.94 -6.56 4.22
N THR A 108 3.62 -6.30 5.48
CA THR A 108 2.56 -5.38 5.87
C THR A 108 2.84 -4.79 7.25
N HIS A 109 1.90 -3.99 7.72
CA HIS A 109 1.92 -3.28 8.99
C HIS A 109 2.02 -4.19 10.21
N HIS A 110 2.55 -3.64 11.30
CA HIS A 110 2.57 -4.32 12.59
C HIS A 110 1.19 -4.30 13.25
N ALA A 111 0.80 -5.43 13.87
CA ALA A 111 -0.55 -5.63 14.45
C ALA A 111 -0.96 -4.61 15.52
N HIS A 112 0.01 -4.00 16.21
CA HIS A 112 -0.23 -3.06 17.30
C HIS A 112 0.27 -1.64 17.01
N ASP A 113 0.31 -1.25 15.73
CA ASP A 113 0.50 0.15 15.35
C ASP A 113 -0.58 1.04 15.99
N LEU A 114 -0.26 2.30 16.28
CA LEU A 114 -1.18 3.30 16.81
C LEU A 114 -2.20 3.74 15.75
N ASN A 115 -1.81 3.78 14.47
CA ASN A 115 -2.71 4.13 13.38
C ASN A 115 -3.75 3.01 13.17
N VAL A 116 -5.03 3.38 13.14
CA VAL A 116 -6.12 2.42 12.95
C VAL A 116 -6.10 1.77 11.58
N ASP A 117 -5.71 2.51 10.53
CA ASP A 117 -5.64 2.00 9.17
C ASP A 117 -4.56 0.93 9.04
N HIS A 118 -3.41 1.15 9.69
CA HIS A 118 -2.32 0.18 9.70
C HIS A 118 -2.79 -1.14 10.31
N ARG A 119 -3.55 -1.09 11.42
CA ARG A 119 -4.15 -2.28 12.04
C ARG A 119 -5.19 -2.93 11.14
N ARG A 120 -6.04 -2.15 10.47
CA ARG A 120 -7.05 -2.70 9.54
C ARG A 120 -6.44 -3.39 8.33
N ILE A 121 -5.35 -2.83 7.79
CA ILE A 121 -4.59 -3.48 6.72
C ILE A 121 -3.91 -4.74 7.23
N HIS A 122 -3.30 -4.73 8.43
CA HIS A 122 -2.76 -5.94 9.04
C HIS A 122 -3.80 -7.05 9.20
N GLU A 123 -5.02 -6.72 9.66
CA GLU A 123 -6.12 -7.67 9.81
C GLU A 123 -6.63 -8.25 8.48
N ALA A 124 -6.37 -7.55 7.36
CA ALA A 124 -6.87 -7.90 6.02
C ALA A 124 -5.88 -8.73 5.18
N VAL A 125 -4.64 -8.91 5.64
CA VAL A 125 -3.56 -9.66 4.99
C VAL A 125 -3.50 -11.10 5.52
#